data_AF-A0A1A8KNL0-F1
#
_entry.id   AF-A0A1A8KNL0-F1
#
_cell.length_a   1.000
_cell.length_b   1.000
_cell.length_c   1.000
_cell.angle_alpha   90.00
_cell.angle_beta   90.00
_cell.angle_gamma   90.00
#
_symmetry.space_group_name_H-M   'P 1'
#
loop_
_entity.id
_entity.type
_entity.pdbx_description
1 polymer ?
#
loop_
_entity_poly.entity_id
_entity_poly.type
_entity_poly.pdbx_seq_one_letter_code
_entity_poly.pdbx_strand_id
1 'polypeptide(L)'
;MSVNGSTQTDFYTDRASRNPESSEMTPLLGNRSVQPRTTGASFASSVFNLMNAIMGSGILGLAYAMAGTGIVGFCTLLVLVAFLAAFSLHLLLKLCDETGINSYEGLGEKALQKPGKVLVGVTILIQNIAICSLLGVENTGTAWYENGKLLLVMITVLVVLPLSLLPKIGFLGYTSSISFIFILYFTVVVVVKKWSIPCPLPQNGTRLRGTFEVSNSSASDCTPKLFVISVK
;
A
#
# COMPACT_ATOMS: atom_id res chain seq x y z
N MET A 1 -0.08 48.77 31.09
CA MET A 1 -0.65 47.66 31.89
C MET A 1 -0.95 46.53 30.91
N SER A 2 -0.25 45.40 31.07
CA SER A 2 -0.13 44.32 30.08
C SER A 2 -1.16 43.21 30.31
N VAL A 3 -1.49 42.53 29.21
CA VAL A 3 -2.67 41.69 28.94
C VAL A 3 -2.60 40.29 29.58
N ASN A 4 -3.79 39.81 29.98
CA ASN A 4 -4.16 38.49 30.51
C ASN A 4 -3.58 37.28 29.74
N GLY A 5 -3.10 36.28 30.50
CA GLY A 5 -2.90 34.92 30.03
C GLY A 5 -3.45 33.92 31.03
N SER A 6 -4.59 33.27 30.72
CA SER A 6 -5.05 32.01 31.33
C SER A 6 -6.45 31.64 30.81
N THR A 7 -6.55 31.06 29.59
CA THR A 7 -7.80 30.41 29.14
C THR A 7 -7.49 29.37 28.06
N GLN A 8 -6.82 28.26 28.42
CA GLN A 8 -6.61 27.18 27.44
C GLN A 8 -6.54 25.75 28.02
N THR A 9 -7.09 25.52 29.21
CA THR A 9 -6.96 24.20 29.88
C THR A 9 -8.27 23.48 30.21
N ASP A 10 -9.44 24.07 29.96
CA ASP A 10 -10.72 23.52 30.49
C ASP A 10 -11.69 22.95 29.44
N PHE A 11 -11.22 22.49 28.27
CA PHE A 11 -12.14 21.97 27.23
C PHE A 11 -11.89 20.52 26.79
N TYR A 12 -11.12 19.73 27.54
CA TYR A 12 -10.83 18.33 27.18
C TYR A 12 -11.71 17.28 27.88
N THR A 13 -12.70 17.69 28.69
CA THR A 13 -13.44 16.76 29.55
C THR A 13 -14.92 17.08 29.61
N ASP A 14 -15.65 17.03 28.49
CA ASP A 14 -17.08 16.75 28.59
C ASP A 14 -17.64 16.10 27.31
N ARG A 15 -18.51 15.11 27.54
CA ARG A 15 -19.41 14.42 26.59
C ARG A 15 -18.89 13.19 25.84
N ALA A 16 -18.62 12.16 26.63
CA ALA A 16 -19.26 10.87 26.38
C ALA A 16 -20.77 10.95 26.74
N SER A 17 -21.60 10.15 26.06
CA SER A 17 -23.02 9.83 26.35
C SER A 17 -24.11 10.65 25.64
N ARG A 18 -24.60 10.16 24.48
CA ARG A 18 -25.99 9.65 24.29
C ARG A 18 -26.28 9.29 22.82
N ASN A 19 -26.76 8.06 22.60
CA ASN A 19 -27.78 7.72 21.59
C ASN A 19 -29.10 7.48 22.38
N PRO A 20 -30.31 7.75 21.83
CA PRO A 20 -30.88 6.96 20.72
C PRO A 20 -31.76 7.74 19.69
N GLU A 21 -32.10 7.01 18.62
CA GLU A 21 -33.13 7.16 17.55
C GLU A 21 -34.10 8.37 17.50
N SER A 22 -34.29 8.97 16.30
CA SER A 22 -35.58 9.05 15.57
C SER A 22 -35.65 10.14 14.48
N SER A 23 -36.32 9.76 13.37
CA SER A 23 -37.17 10.55 12.46
C SER A 23 -36.61 11.60 11.49
N GLU A 24 -36.97 11.38 10.22
CA GLU A 24 -37.01 12.35 9.13
C GLU A 24 -37.76 13.63 9.53
N MET A 25 -37.17 14.80 9.26
CA MET A 25 -37.87 15.92 8.62
C MET A 25 -36.86 16.94 8.09
N THR A 26 -36.90 17.17 6.79
CA THR A 26 -36.19 18.23 6.07
C THR A 26 -36.63 19.61 6.56
N PRO A 27 -35.71 20.58 6.74
CA PRO A 27 -36.04 21.99 6.63
C PRO A 27 -35.30 22.65 5.46
N LEU A 28 -36.06 23.38 4.65
CA LEU A 28 -35.61 24.24 3.56
C LEU A 28 -35.21 25.63 4.09
N LEU A 29 -34.11 26.15 3.53
CA LEU A 29 -33.58 27.53 3.58
C LEU A 29 -32.96 28.04 4.89
N GLY A 30 -31.67 28.42 4.77
CA GLY A 30 -31.17 29.67 5.34
C GLY A 30 -30.29 29.56 6.58
N ASN A 31 -29.04 29.15 6.43
CA ASN A 31 -27.89 29.88 6.96
C ASN A 31 -26.62 29.29 6.36
N ARG A 32 -25.57 30.09 6.21
CA ARG A 32 -24.25 29.70 5.70
C ARG A 32 -23.80 28.41 6.40
N SER A 33 -24.02 27.27 5.75
CA SER A 33 -23.60 25.98 6.26
C SER A 33 -22.08 26.00 6.20
N VAL A 34 -21.45 26.24 7.34
CA VAL A 34 -20.24 25.48 7.70
C VAL A 34 -20.60 24.05 7.30
N GLN A 35 -20.03 23.58 6.19
CA GLN A 35 -20.28 22.23 5.72
C GLN A 35 -20.10 21.33 6.94
N PRO A 36 -21.07 20.48 7.27
CA PRO A 36 -20.85 19.49 8.31
C PRO A 36 -19.60 18.76 7.84
N ARG A 37 -18.51 18.86 8.62
CA ARG A 37 -17.33 18.03 8.41
C ARG A 37 -17.88 16.63 8.34
N THR A 38 -17.93 16.08 7.13
CA THR A 38 -18.23 14.68 6.93
C THR A 38 -17.34 13.95 7.90
N THR A 39 -17.90 13.02 8.68
CA THR A 39 -17.11 12.23 9.61
C THR A 39 -16.10 11.46 8.75
N GLY A 40 -14.92 12.06 8.60
CA GLY A 40 -13.86 11.56 7.73
C GLY A 40 -13.35 10.23 8.25
N ALA A 41 -12.59 9.52 7.44
CA ALA A 41 -11.88 8.34 7.91
C ALA A 41 -11.02 8.71 9.14
N SER A 42 -11.07 7.89 10.19
CA SER A 42 -10.19 8.05 11.35
C SER A 42 -8.73 8.04 10.90
N PHE A 43 -7.86 8.77 11.60
CA PHE A 43 -6.41 8.76 11.34
C PHE A 43 -5.87 7.33 11.25
N ALA A 44 -6.26 6.45 12.17
CA ALA A 44 -5.86 5.05 12.16
C ALA A 44 -6.37 4.31 10.91
N SER A 45 -7.62 4.53 10.51
CA SER A 45 -8.20 3.94 9.29
C SER A 45 -7.46 4.39 8.03
N SER A 46 -7.06 5.66 7.96
CA SER A 46 -6.30 6.20 6.83
C SER A 46 -4.88 5.62 6.77
N VAL A 47 -4.21 5.47 7.93
CA VAL A 47 -2.89 4.83 8.01
C VAL A 47 -2.97 3.37 7.58
N PHE A 48 -3.92 2.59 8.09
CA PHE A 48 -4.04 1.17 7.69
C PHE A 48 -4.38 1.00 6.22
N ASN A 49 -5.25 1.86 5.67
CA ASN A 49 -5.56 1.83 4.24
C ASN A 49 -4.34 2.19 3.38
N LEU A 50 -3.55 3.19 3.81
CA LEU A 50 -2.28 3.53 3.15
C LEU A 50 -1.26 2.38 3.22
N MET A 51 -1.13 1.71 4.37
CA MET A 51 -0.23 0.57 4.53
C MET A 51 -0.62 -0.59 3.62
N ASN A 52 -1.91 -0.92 3.53
CA ASN A 52 -2.41 -1.98 2.65
C ASN A 52 -2.20 -1.65 1.16
N ALA A 53 -2.26 -0.36 0.79
CA ALA A 53 -1.95 0.08 -0.57
C ALA A 53 -0.45 -0.06 -0.92
N ILE A 54 0.45 0.16 0.04
CA ILE A 54 1.91 0.14 -0.20
C ILE A 54 2.51 -1.26 -0.04
N MET A 55 2.09 -2.03 0.98
CA MET A 55 2.78 -3.27 1.37
C MET A 55 2.57 -4.46 0.43
N GLY A 56 1.48 -4.49 -0.36
CA GLY A 56 0.93 -5.64 -1.12
C GLY A 56 1.91 -6.67 -1.73
N SER A 57 1.90 -6.85 -3.05
CA SER A 57 2.81 -7.81 -3.72
C SER A 57 4.27 -7.34 -3.75
N GLY A 58 4.51 -6.05 -3.47
CA GLY A 58 5.83 -5.44 -3.49
C GLY A 58 6.83 -6.05 -2.48
N ILE A 59 6.35 -6.61 -1.36
CA ILE A 59 7.23 -7.22 -0.34
C ILE A 59 8.03 -8.41 -0.89
N LEU A 60 7.47 -9.16 -1.83
CA LEU A 60 8.17 -10.28 -2.48
C LEU A 60 9.27 -9.78 -3.41
N GLY A 61 9.03 -8.67 -4.11
CA GLY A 61 10.01 -8.00 -4.96
C GLY A 61 11.19 -7.40 -4.18
N LEU A 62 10.97 -6.98 -2.93
CA LEU A 62 12.04 -6.44 -2.07
C LEU A 62 13.13 -7.46 -1.78
N ALA A 63 12.79 -8.75 -1.62
CA ALA A 63 13.78 -9.81 -1.42
C ALA A 63 14.69 -9.96 -2.66
N TYR A 64 14.10 -9.88 -3.86
CA TYR A 64 14.85 -9.91 -5.13
C TYR A 64 15.75 -8.67 -5.28
N ALA A 65 15.24 -7.48 -4.96
CA ALA A 65 16.02 -6.25 -4.98
C ALA A 65 17.22 -6.31 -4.01
N MET A 66 17.01 -6.81 -2.78
CA MET A 66 18.07 -6.98 -1.79
C MET A 66 19.16 -7.94 -2.28
N ALA A 67 18.77 -9.04 -2.92
CA ALA A 67 19.72 -10.00 -3.51
C ALA A 67 20.57 -9.37 -4.63
N GLY A 68 19.98 -8.49 -5.43
CA GLY A 68 20.65 -7.83 -6.55
C GLY A 68 21.56 -6.65 -6.17
N THR A 69 21.26 -5.92 -5.10
CA THR A 69 22.00 -4.70 -4.71
C THR A 69 22.95 -4.91 -3.52
N GLY A 70 22.80 -6.01 -2.77
CA GLY A 70 23.42 -6.19 -1.47
C GLY A 70 22.76 -5.35 -0.38
N ILE A 71 23.12 -5.59 0.88
CA ILE A 71 22.39 -5.02 2.02
C ILE A 71 22.56 -3.50 2.16
N VAL A 72 23.77 -2.98 1.93
CA VAL A 72 24.02 -1.53 2.08
C VAL A 72 23.37 -0.75 0.95
N GLY A 73 23.49 -1.26 -0.29
CA GLY A 73 22.81 -0.70 -1.45
C GLY A 73 21.30 -0.71 -1.26
N PHE A 74 20.74 -1.83 -0.80
CA PHE A 74 19.30 -1.97 -0.54
C PHE A 74 18.81 -0.98 0.53
N CYS A 75 19.50 -0.88 1.67
CA CYS A 75 19.14 0.07 2.73
C CYS A 75 19.20 1.53 2.24
N THR A 76 20.24 1.88 1.47
CA THR A 76 20.38 3.23 0.91
C THR A 76 19.25 3.55 -0.06
N LEU A 77 18.89 2.61 -0.95
CA LEU A 77 17.77 2.76 -1.88
C LEU A 77 16.43 2.87 -1.14
N LEU A 78 16.22 2.07 -0.08
CA LEU A 78 14.99 2.15 0.72
C LEU A 78 14.83 3.51 1.39
N VAL A 79 15.90 4.07 1.99
CA VAL A 79 15.85 5.40 2.61
C VAL A 79 15.56 6.47 1.57
N LEU A 80 16.20 6.40 0.40
CA LEU A 80 15.98 7.33 -0.70
C LEU A 80 14.53 7.27 -1.22
N VAL A 81 14.01 6.07 -1.49
CA VAL A 81 12.62 5.88 -1.94
C VAL A 81 11.63 6.32 -0.87
N ALA A 82 11.90 6.05 0.41
CA ALA A 82 11.05 6.51 1.51
C ALA A 82 11.00 8.03 1.60
N PHE A 83 12.15 8.71 1.45
CA PHE A 83 12.21 10.17 1.40
C PHE A 83 11.43 10.74 0.20
N LEU A 84 11.63 10.19 -1.00
CA LEU A 84 10.89 10.60 -2.19
C LEU A 84 9.38 10.38 -2.06
N ALA A 85 8.97 9.25 -1.48
CA ALA A 85 7.56 8.95 -1.23
C ALA A 85 6.93 9.91 -0.20
N ALA A 86 7.64 10.19 0.91
CA ALA A 86 7.18 11.14 1.91
C ALA A 86 7.08 12.57 1.33
N PHE A 87 8.07 12.99 0.55
CA PHE A 87 8.06 14.27 -0.15
C PHE A 87 6.90 14.37 -1.15
N SER A 88 6.68 13.31 -1.94
CA SER A 88 5.58 13.24 -2.91
C SER A 88 4.21 13.32 -2.22
N LEU A 89 4.01 12.58 -1.12
CA LEU A 89 2.76 12.64 -0.35
C LEU A 89 2.56 14.03 0.26
N HIS A 90 3.60 14.64 0.82
CA HIS A 90 3.52 15.99 1.38
C HIS A 90 3.15 17.03 0.31
N LEU A 91 3.80 16.99 -0.85
CA LEU A 91 3.50 17.86 -1.98
C LEU A 91 2.05 17.67 -2.44
N LEU A 92 1.61 16.42 -2.61
CA LEU A 92 0.25 16.09 -3.03
C LEU A 92 -0.78 16.67 -2.05
N LEU A 93 -0.59 16.43 -0.75
CA LEU A 93 -1.49 16.94 0.28
C LEU A 93 -1.50 18.47 0.31
N LYS A 94 -0.34 19.12 0.16
CA LYS A 94 -0.25 20.58 0.11
C LYS A 94 -0.97 21.15 -1.10
N LEU A 95 -0.87 20.50 -2.26
CA LEU A 95 -1.59 20.90 -3.48
C LEU A 95 -3.10 20.71 -3.32
N CYS A 96 -3.57 19.64 -2.66
CA CYS A 96 -4.99 19.46 -2.35
C CYS A 96 -5.53 20.56 -1.42
N ASP A 97 -4.74 20.96 -0.41
CA ASP A 97 -5.11 22.00 0.56
C ASP A 97 -5.24 23.39 -0.11
N GLU A 98 -4.27 23.77 -0.95
CA GLU A 98 -4.26 25.06 -1.63
C GLU A 98 -5.31 25.16 -2.76
N THR A 99 -5.57 24.06 -3.48
CA THR A 99 -6.50 24.06 -4.62
C THR A 99 -7.94 23.73 -4.23
N GLY A 100 -8.15 23.09 -3.08
CA GLY A 100 -9.44 22.53 -2.68
C GLY A 100 -9.90 21.33 -3.54
N ILE A 101 -9.05 20.82 -4.42
CA ILE A 101 -9.36 19.71 -5.33
C ILE A 101 -8.91 18.39 -4.69
N ASN A 102 -9.85 17.48 -4.48
CA ASN A 102 -9.60 16.16 -3.86
C ASN A 102 -9.55 15.01 -4.89
N SER A 103 -9.21 15.30 -6.14
CA SER A 103 -9.05 14.31 -7.21
C SER A 103 -7.70 14.47 -7.89
N TYR A 104 -6.99 13.36 -8.08
CA TYR A 104 -5.70 13.32 -8.79
C TYR A 104 -5.80 13.90 -10.20
N GLU A 105 -6.86 13.58 -10.94
CA GLU A 105 -7.08 14.08 -12.29
C GLU A 105 -7.32 15.60 -12.32
N GLY A 106 -8.10 16.10 -11.35
CA GLY A 106 -8.35 17.53 -11.21
C GLY A 106 -7.09 18.31 -10.80
N LEU A 107 -6.23 17.68 -9.99
CA LEU A 107 -4.95 18.27 -9.60
C LEU A 107 -3.98 18.32 -10.78
N GLY A 108 -3.92 17.25 -11.57
CA GLY A 108 -3.17 17.21 -12.84
C GLY A 108 -3.69 18.26 -13.84
N GLU A 109 -5.02 18.40 -13.94
CA GLU A 109 -5.66 19.42 -14.77
C GLU A 109 -5.29 20.83 -14.31
N LYS A 110 -5.18 21.07 -13.00
CA LYS A 110 -4.82 22.39 -12.48
C LYS A 110 -3.35 22.73 -12.67
N ALA A 111 -2.47 21.74 -12.54
CA ALA A 111 -1.02 21.93 -12.64
C ALA A 111 -0.52 22.04 -14.09
N LEU A 112 -1.04 21.22 -15.00
CA LEU A 112 -0.55 21.08 -16.37
C LEU A 112 -1.68 21.25 -17.41
N GLN A 113 -2.85 21.76 -17.03
CA GLN A 113 -4.03 21.88 -17.89
C GLN A 113 -4.51 20.50 -18.41
N LYS A 114 -5.24 20.49 -19.53
CA LYS A 114 -5.78 19.26 -20.15
C LYS A 114 -4.77 18.10 -20.31
N PRO A 115 -3.50 18.30 -20.72
CA PRO A 115 -2.57 17.18 -20.83
C PRO A 115 -2.20 16.58 -19.48
N GLY A 116 -2.18 17.39 -18.40
CA GLY A 116 -1.95 16.90 -17.04
C GLY A 116 -3.00 15.91 -16.56
N LYS A 117 -4.28 16.18 -16.86
CA LYS A 117 -5.39 15.28 -16.56
C LYS A 117 -5.20 13.91 -17.21
N VAL A 118 -4.90 13.92 -18.51
CA VAL A 118 -4.69 12.70 -19.30
C VAL A 118 -3.48 11.92 -18.78
N LEU A 119 -2.39 12.62 -18.47
CA LEU A 119 -1.17 11.98 -17.97
C LEU A 119 -1.43 11.23 -16.65
N VAL A 120 -2.13 11.85 -15.71
CA VAL A 120 -2.51 11.21 -14.44
C VAL A 120 -3.36 9.96 -14.69
N GLY A 121 -4.38 10.05 -15.54
CA GLY A 121 -5.23 8.90 -15.89
C GLY A 121 -4.43 7.76 -16.53
N VAL A 122 -3.52 8.08 -17.45
CA VAL A 122 -2.63 7.09 -18.11
C VAL A 122 -1.69 6.43 -17.10
N THR A 123 -1.08 7.20 -16.19
CA THR A 123 -0.20 6.64 -15.15
C THR A 123 -0.95 5.67 -14.23
N ILE A 124 -2.17 6.02 -13.80
CA ILE A 124 -3.02 5.14 -12.98
C ILE A 124 -3.37 3.86 -13.74
N LEU A 125 -3.67 3.96 -15.04
CA LEU A 125 -3.98 2.80 -15.88
C LEU A 125 -2.77 1.86 -15.99
N ILE A 126 -1.59 2.40 -16.27
CA ILE A 126 -0.34 1.63 -16.37
C ILE A 126 -0.07 0.91 -15.05
N GLN A 127 -0.23 1.60 -13.91
CA GLN A 127 -0.02 1.01 -12.59
C GLN A 127 -0.96 -0.17 -12.32
N ASN A 128 -2.24 -0.06 -12.71
CA ASN A 128 -3.20 -1.16 -12.56
C ASN A 128 -2.85 -2.36 -13.46
N ILE A 129 -2.50 -2.12 -14.72
CA ILE A 129 -2.11 -3.19 -15.66
C ILE A 129 -0.86 -3.92 -15.15
N ALA A 130 0.14 -3.18 -14.65
CA ALA A 130 1.36 -3.76 -14.13
C ALA A 130 1.11 -4.73 -12.95
N ILE A 131 0.18 -4.38 -12.06
CA ILE A 131 -0.22 -5.25 -10.95
C ILE A 131 -0.89 -6.53 -11.48
N CYS A 132 -1.81 -6.42 -12.46
CA CYS A 132 -2.45 -7.58 -13.09
C CYS A 132 -1.44 -8.50 -13.78
N SER A 133 -0.44 -7.94 -14.45
CA SER A 133 0.61 -8.71 -15.12
C SER A 133 1.54 -9.41 -14.14
N LEU A 134 1.89 -8.77 -13.02
CA LEU A 134 2.70 -9.38 -11.96
C LEU A 134 1.98 -10.55 -11.28
N LEU A 135 0.65 -10.51 -11.22
CA LEU A 135 -0.17 -11.60 -10.68
C LEU A 135 -0.29 -12.81 -11.63
N GLY A 136 0.40 -12.80 -12.78
CA GLY A 136 0.74 -14.01 -13.54
C GLY A 136 -0.45 -14.92 -13.82
N VAL A 137 -1.30 -14.53 -14.77
CA VAL A 137 -2.35 -15.39 -15.32
C VAL A 137 -1.72 -16.50 -16.18
N GLU A 138 -1.13 -17.50 -15.53
CA GLU A 138 -0.62 -18.69 -16.19
C GLU A 138 -1.71 -19.77 -16.20
N ASN A 139 -2.14 -20.19 -17.39
CA ASN A 139 -3.11 -21.28 -17.56
C ASN A 139 -2.37 -22.62 -17.44
N THR A 140 -2.33 -23.19 -16.25
CA THR A 140 -1.62 -24.47 -16.01
C THR A 140 -2.47 -25.47 -15.22
N GLY A 141 -3.76 -25.59 -15.52
CA GLY A 141 -4.61 -26.65 -14.95
C GLY A 141 -5.78 -27.05 -15.83
N THR A 142 -6.05 -28.34 -15.94
CA THR A 142 -7.27 -28.86 -16.59
C THR A 142 -8.48 -28.87 -15.63
N ALA A 143 -8.24 -28.79 -14.31
CA ALA A 143 -9.25 -28.72 -13.26
C ALA A 143 -9.53 -27.28 -12.79
N TRP A 144 -10.78 -26.96 -12.44
CA TRP A 144 -11.23 -25.59 -12.11
C TRP A 144 -10.51 -24.96 -10.89
N TYR A 145 -10.05 -25.75 -9.92
CA TYR A 145 -9.33 -25.28 -8.72
C TYR A 145 -7.80 -25.15 -8.95
N GLU A 146 -7.26 -25.80 -9.97
CA GLU A 146 -5.86 -25.66 -10.41
C GLU A 146 -5.68 -24.49 -11.37
N ASN A 147 -6.79 -24.02 -11.96
CA ASN A 147 -6.80 -22.84 -12.80
C ASN A 147 -6.68 -21.57 -11.93
N GLY A 148 -5.43 -21.13 -11.70
CA GLY A 148 -5.12 -19.89 -11.01
C GLY A 148 -5.91 -18.69 -11.56
N LYS A 149 -6.17 -18.67 -12.88
CA LYS A 149 -7.04 -17.68 -13.54
C LYS A 149 -8.50 -17.72 -13.06
N LEU A 150 -9.12 -18.89 -13.03
CA LEU A 150 -10.52 -19.04 -12.60
C LEU A 150 -10.67 -18.71 -11.12
N LEU A 151 -9.71 -19.14 -10.31
CA LEU A 151 -9.69 -18.87 -8.88
C LEU A 151 -9.49 -17.38 -8.59
N LEU A 152 -8.60 -16.71 -9.32
CA LEU A 152 -8.37 -15.27 -9.24
C LEU A 152 -9.60 -14.48 -9.70
N VAL A 153 -10.27 -14.87 -10.79
CA VAL A 153 -11.53 -14.24 -11.21
C VAL A 153 -12.63 -14.44 -10.18
N MET A 154 -12.79 -15.66 -9.63
CA MET A 154 -13.79 -15.95 -8.60
C MET A 154 -13.56 -15.14 -7.34
N ILE A 155 -12.33 -15.07 -6.83
CA ILE A 155 -12.02 -14.29 -5.62
C ILE A 155 -12.16 -12.78 -5.88
N THR A 156 -11.84 -12.34 -7.10
CA THR A 156 -12.04 -10.95 -7.51
C THR A 156 -13.51 -10.59 -7.54
N VAL A 157 -14.37 -11.41 -8.13
CA VAL A 157 -15.81 -11.12 -8.27
C VAL A 157 -16.57 -11.29 -6.95
N LEU A 158 -16.25 -12.32 -6.16
CA LEU A 158 -16.98 -12.63 -4.92
C LEU A 158 -16.51 -11.84 -3.71
N VAL A 159 -15.25 -11.39 -3.69
CA VAL A 159 -14.65 -10.74 -2.51
C VAL A 159 -14.13 -9.35 -2.85
N VAL A 160 -13.25 -9.21 -3.84
CA VAL A 160 -12.59 -7.91 -4.10
C VAL A 160 -13.56 -6.86 -4.66
N LEU A 161 -14.43 -7.27 -5.58
CA LEU A 161 -15.41 -6.42 -6.26
C LEU A 161 -16.51 -5.88 -5.32
N PRO A 162 -17.18 -6.70 -4.48
CA PRO A 162 -18.14 -6.15 -3.51
C PRO A 162 -17.45 -5.27 -2.47
N LEU A 163 -16.18 -5.55 -2.13
CA LEU A 163 -15.40 -4.70 -1.24
C LEU A 163 -15.00 -3.36 -1.89
N SER A 164 -14.75 -3.33 -3.21
CA SER A 164 -14.38 -2.11 -3.94
C SER A 164 -15.58 -1.24 -4.32
N LEU A 165 -16.78 -1.81 -4.41
CA LEU A 165 -18.03 -1.11 -4.69
C LEU A 165 -18.65 -0.42 -3.45
N LEU A 166 -18.06 -0.59 -2.26
CA LEU A 166 -18.55 0.05 -1.04
C LEU A 166 -18.32 1.58 -1.11
N PRO A 167 -19.39 2.41 -1.09
CA PRO A 167 -19.29 3.86 -1.28
C PRO A 167 -18.69 4.61 -0.09
N LYS A 168 -18.34 3.92 1.00
CA LYS A 168 -17.75 4.52 2.21
C LYS A 168 -16.35 3.94 2.44
N ILE A 169 -15.34 4.77 2.17
CA ILE A 169 -13.91 4.52 2.43
C ILE A 169 -13.62 4.09 3.88
N GLY A 170 -14.50 4.43 4.84
CA GLY A 170 -14.35 4.02 6.24
C GLY A 170 -14.44 2.51 6.49
N PHE A 171 -15.16 1.74 5.66
CA PHE A 171 -15.21 0.27 5.80
C PHE A 171 -13.90 -0.41 5.38
N LEU A 172 -13.14 0.24 4.49
CA LEU A 172 -11.82 -0.22 4.05
C LEU A 172 -10.79 -0.21 5.18
N GLY A 173 -11.01 0.59 6.22
CA GLY A 173 -10.15 0.59 7.42
C GLY A 173 -10.14 -0.77 8.13
N TYR A 174 -11.31 -1.37 8.33
CA TYR A 174 -11.44 -2.65 9.04
C TYR A 174 -10.81 -3.82 8.28
N THR A 175 -11.03 -3.90 6.96
CA THR A 175 -10.41 -4.92 6.12
C THR A 175 -8.89 -4.73 6.06
N SER A 176 -8.41 -3.48 6.01
CA SER A 176 -6.98 -3.17 6.03
C SER A 176 -6.30 -3.59 7.34
N SER A 177 -6.97 -3.44 8.50
CA SER A 177 -6.47 -3.94 9.78
C SER A 177 -6.29 -5.46 9.78
N ILE A 178 -7.24 -6.19 9.18
CA ILE A 178 -7.14 -7.65 9.02
C ILE A 178 -5.96 -8.02 8.09
N SER A 179 -5.81 -7.34 6.95
CA SER A 179 -4.68 -7.53 6.03
C SER A 179 -3.32 -7.34 6.71
N PHE A 180 -3.20 -6.31 7.56
CA PHE A 180 -1.97 -6.06 8.32
C PHE A 180 -1.60 -7.21 9.25
N ILE A 181 -2.58 -7.83 9.92
CA ILE A 181 -2.35 -8.99 10.79
C ILE A 181 -1.82 -10.18 9.98
N PHE A 182 -2.38 -10.44 8.79
CA PHE A 182 -1.89 -11.51 7.91
C PHE A 182 -0.48 -11.27 7.38
N ILE A 183 -0.15 -10.03 6.99
CA ILE A 183 1.20 -9.65 6.56
C ILE A 183 2.18 -9.84 7.72
N LEU A 184 1.85 -9.35 8.91
CA LEU A 184 2.68 -9.51 10.11
C LEU A 184 2.90 -10.99 10.44
N TYR A 185 1.84 -11.80 10.40
CA TYR A 185 1.93 -13.24 10.60
C TYR A 185 2.88 -13.89 9.58
N PHE A 186 2.73 -13.58 8.29
CA PHE A 186 3.63 -14.08 7.25
C PHE A 186 5.08 -13.67 7.50
N THR A 187 5.33 -12.40 7.85
CA THR A 187 6.67 -11.92 8.20
C THR A 187 7.25 -12.69 9.39
N VAL A 188 6.48 -12.93 10.45
CA VAL A 188 6.93 -13.72 11.61
C VAL A 188 7.27 -15.14 11.20
N VAL A 189 6.42 -15.79 10.39
CA VAL A 189 6.70 -17.14 9.86
C VAL A 189 7.99 -17.17 9.06
N VAL A 190 8.22 -16.19 8.18
CA VAL A 190 9.46 -16.07 7.39
C VAL A 190 10.68 -15.90 8.29
N VAL A 191 10.60 -15.04 9.31
CA VAL A 191 11.69 -14.82 10.28
C VAL A 191 11.98 -16.08 11.08
N VAL A 192 10.96 -16.81 11.55
CA VAL A 192 11.15 -18.06 12.29
C VAL A 192 11.74 -19.15 11.38
N LYS A 193 11.20 -19.31 10.17
CA LYS A 193 11.68 -20.30 9.20
C LYS A 193 13.11 -20.03 8.74
N LYS A 194 13.56 -18.78 8.74
CA LYS A 194 14.96 -18.42 8.44
C LYS A 194 15.97 -19.13 9.36
N TRP A 195 15.58 -19.44 10.59
CA TRP A 195 16.40 -20.19 11.56
C TRP A 195 16.26 -21.72 11.41
N SER A 196 15.16 -22.20 10.82
CA SER A 196 14.90 -23.63 10.62
C SER A 196 15.43 -24.18 9.29
N ILE A 197 15.63 -23.34 8.27
CA ILE A 197 16.08 -23.79 6.95
C ILE A 197 17.62 -23.95 6.97
N PRO A 198 18.15 -25.17 6.81
CA PRO A 198 19.59 -25.37 6.70
C PRO A 198 20.10 -24.72 5.41
N CYS A 199 21.20 -24.01 5.54
CA CYS A 199 21.90 -23.35 4.47
C CYS A 199 23.23 -24.10 4.26
N PRO A 200 23.55 -24.59 3.04
CA PRO A 200 22.89 -24.37 1.75
C PRO A 200 21.59 -25.18 1.56
N LEU A 201 20.63 -24.63 0.78
CA LEU A 201 19.40 -25.33 0.42
C LEU A 201 19.75 -26.64 -0.32
N PRO A 202 19.09 -27.78 -0.01
CA PRO A 202 19.31 -29.02 -0.76
C PRO A 202 18.93 -28.81 -2.23
N GLN A 203 19.89 -28.99 -3.13
CA GLN A 203 19.67 -28.96 -4.58
C GLN A 203 18.85 -30.19 -5.00
N ASN A 204 17.52 -30.14 -4.88
CA ASN A 204 16.68 -31.06 -5.64
C ASN A 204 16.70 -30.61 -7.10
N GLY A 205 17.33 -31.43 -7.94
CA GLY A 205 17.65 -31.11 -9.32
C GLY A 205 16.43 -30.78 -10.16
N THR A 206 16.31 -29.51 -10.54
CA THR A 206 15.71 -29.12 -11.81
C THR A 206 16.57 -28.00 -12.37
N ARG A 207 17.65 -28.39 -13.06
CA ARG A 207 18.52 -27.46 -13.79
C ARG A 207 17.68 -26.79 -14.89
N LEU A 208 17.26 -25.55 -14.68
CA LEU A 208 17.03 -24.64 -15.80
C LEU A 208 18.42 -24.29 -16.36
N ARG A 209 18.79 -24.95 -17.46
CA ARG A 209 20.08 -24.80 -18.14
C ARG A 209 20.12 -23.44 -18.86
N GLY A 210 20.36 -22.38 -18.10
CA GLY A 210 20.85 -21.09 -18.58
C GLY A 210 22.24 -20.87 -18.00
N THR A 211 23.23 -20.84 -18.88
CA THR A 211 24.67 -20.62 -18.64
C THR A 211 25.03 -19.74 -17.44
N PHE A 212 25.55 -20.36 -16.37
CA PHE A 212 26.58 -19.74 -15.52
C PHE A 212 27.54 -20.84 -15.08
N GLU A 213 28.84 -20.57 -15.28
CA GLU A 213 29.92 -21.52 -15.10
C GLU A 213 30.06 -22.04 -13.67
N VAL A 214 30.61 -23.25 -13.59
CA VAL A 214 31.07 -23.90 -12.37
C VAL A 214 32.12 -23.03 -11.68
N SER A 215 31.88 -22.64 -10.44
CA SER A 215 32.95 -22.38 -9.48
C SER A 215 32.50 -22.75 -8.07
N ASN A 216 33.08 -23.87 -7.61
CA ASN A 216 33.39 -24.21 -6.23
C ASN A 216 32.29 -23.96 -5.18
N SER A 217 31.57 -25.03 -4.81
CA SER A 217 30.71 -25.10 -3.63
C SER A 217 31.40 -24.51 -2.40
N SER A 218 31.15 -23.24 -2.14
CA SER A 218 31.72 -22.49 -1.02
C SER A 218 30.56 -22.00 -0.18
N ALA A 219 30.73 -21.95 1.13
CA ALA A 219 29.77 -21.48 2.13
C ALA A 219 29.30 -20.00 1.97
N SER A 220 29.45 -19.42 0.78
CA SER A 220 29.24 -18.02 0.43
C SER A 220 27.84 -17.68 -0.10
N ASP A 221 26.99 -18.68 -0.38
CA ASP A 221 25.65 -18.43 -0.96
C ASP A 221 24.61 -18.02 0.10
N CYS A 222 24.86 -18.34 1.37
CA CYS A 222 23.99 -17.96 2.49
C CYS A 222 24.58 -16.86 3.38
N THR A 223 25.73 -16.28 3.00
CA THR A 223 26.29 -15.12 3.69
C THR A 223 25.79 -13.83 3.03
N PRO A 224 25.22 -12.88 3.80
CA PRO A 224 24.72 -11.64 3.23
C PRO A 224 25.86 -10.86 2.58
N LYS A 225 25.76 -10.59 1.28
CA LYS A 225 26.72 -9.76 0.56
C LYS A 225 26.46 -8.29 0.92
N LEU A 226 27.49 -7.61 1.40
CA LEU A 226 27.39 -6.20 1.81
C LEU A 226 27.14 -5.27 0.61
N PHE A 227 27.84 -5.55 -0.49
CA PHE A 227 27.69 -4.87 -1.79
C PHE A 227 27.71 -5.92 -2.91
N VAL A 228 26.83 -5.74 -3.89
CA VAL A 228 26.83 -6.50 -5.13
C VAL A 228 27.13 -5.52 -6.26
N ILE A 229 28.41 -5.44 -6.67
CA ILE A 229 28.80 -4.72 -7.88
C ILE A 229 28.92 -5.78 -8.97
N SER A 230 27.85 -5.95 -9.74
CA SER A 230 27.91 -6.73 -10.97
C SER A 230 28.61 -5.90 -12.04
N VAL A 231 29.94 -5.88 -12.04
CA VAL A 231 30.71 -5.42 -13.21
C VAL A 231 30.55 -6.50 -14.27
N LYS A 232 29.78 -6.18 -15.31
CA LYS A 232 29.65 -7.03 -16.50
C LYS A 232 30.77 -6.74 -17.47
#